data_AF-A0AAD8FMQ6-F1
#
_entry.id   AF-A0AAD8FMQ6-F1
#
_cell.length_a   1.000
_cell.length_b   1.000
_cell.length_c   1.000
_cell.angle_alpha   90.00
_cell.angle_beta   90.00
_cell.angle_gamma   90.00
#
_symmetry.space_group_name_H-M   'P 1'
#
loop_
_entity.id
_entity.type
_entity.pdbx_description
1 polymer ?
#
loop_
_entity_poly.entity_id
_entity_poly.type
_entity_poly.pdbx_seq_one_letter_code
_entity_poly.pdbx_strand_id
1 'polypeptide(L)'
;DESDRQRVMMQIVQELCKRPGLNKCGFDMPTIYIPDPAKPSRCLNQIDGVCATIEKTIDQSVQSSLNHLERDCDIIAESAERRLREDSYQATLNRKIWIKHFLFGCLGYLLPLCFLASFVIGCFPDDSLIDMAGPDVAHALHVYTEVVSVLWGWLAQDSYLWGVFVILGSSGLFLLLAVLQQRTEPTLSRRQKRNLRETHAYIQEVAKPRKVELYDLYLRQCILDYDIS
;
A
#
# COMPACT_ATOMS: atom_id res chain seq x y z
N ASP A 1 62.97 -12.77 -39.48
CA ASP A 1 61.85 -13.49 -40.10
C ASP A 1 60.51 -12.92 -39.67
N GLU A 2 59.87 -12.24 -40.62
CA GLU A 2 58.56 -11.59 -40.47
C GLU A 2 57.42 -12.60 -40.26
N SER A 3 57.61 -13.80 -40.80
CA SER A 3 56.71 -14.95 -40.68
C SER A 3 56.54 -15.42 -39.23
N ASP A 4 57.62 -15.43 -38.44
CA ASP A 4 57.55 -15.85 -37.03
C ASP A 4 56.85 -14.82 -36.14
N ARG A 5 57.03 -13.53 -36.42
CA ARG A 5 56.25 -12.46 -35.75
C ARG A 5 54.76 -12.58 -36.04
N GLN A 6 54.40 -12.87 -37.29
CA GLN A 6 53.00 -13.09 -37.67
C GLN A 6 52.41 -14.33 -36.98
N ARG A 7 53.18 -15.41 -36.82
CA ARG A 7 52.75 -16.62 -36.08
C ARG A 7 52.52 -16.35 -34.60
N VAL A 8 53.42 -15.63 -33.94
CA VAL A 8 53.28 -15.29 -32.51
C VAL A 8 52.07 -14.39 -32.30
N MET A 9 51.88 -13.38 -33.16
CA MET A 9 50.71 -12.49 -33.08
C MET A 9 49.40 -13.26 -33.29
N MET A 10 49.38 -14.19 -34.25
CA MET A 10 48.23 -15.07 -34.49
C MET A 10 47.92 -15.94 -33.27
N GLN A 11 48.93 -16.52 -32.62
CA GLN A 11 48.75 -17.32 -31.40
C GLN A 11 48.19 -16.50 -30.25
N ILE A 12 48.71 -15.29 -30.02
CA ILE A 12 48.21 -14.38 -28.99
C ILE A 12 46.75 -14.04 -29.26
N VAL A 13 46.39 -13.67 -30.49
CA VAL A 13 45.01 -13.35 -30.88
C VAL A 13 44.08 -14.55 -30.68
N GLN A 14 44.50 -15.75 -31.09
CA GLN A 14 43.70 -16.96 -30.93
C GLN A 14 43.49 -17.32 -29.45
N GLU A 15 44.51 -17.17 -28.59
CA GLU A 15 44.38 -17.39 -27.15
C GLU A 15 43.47 -16.36 -26.46
N LEU A 16 43.51 -15.09 -26.88
CA LEU A 16 42.62 -14.05 -26.37
C LEU A 16 41.16 -14.31 -26.80
N CYS A 17 40.93 -14.76 -28.04
CA CYS A 17 39.60 -15.11 -28.55
C CYS A 17 38.98 -16.36 -27.90
N LYS A 18 39.78 -17.30 -27.38
CA LYS A 18 39.30 -18.50 -26.66
C LYS A 18 38.58 -18.15 -25.36
N ARG A 19 38.79 -16.94 -24.81
CA ARG A 19 38.13 -16.47 -23.60
C ARG A 19 36.93 -15.58 -23.96
N PRO A 20 35.68 -16.04 -23.78
CA PRO A 20 34.50 -15.31 -24.25
C PRO A 20 34.32 -13.92 -23.61
N GLY A 21 34.86 -13.69 -22.41
CA GLY A 21 34.87 -12.37 -21.77
C GLY A 21 35.94 -11.40 -22.30
N LEU A 22 36.98 -11.93 -22.96
CA LEU A 22 38.11 -11.16 -23.50
C LEU A 22 37.96 -10.88 -25.01
N ASN A 23 37.18 -11.69 -25.71
CA ASN A 23 36.90 -11.53 -27.14
C ASN A 23 36.19 -10.19 -27.49
N LYS A 24 35.44 -9.60 -26.55
CA LYS A 24 34.79 -8.29 -26.74
C LYS A 24 35.66 -7.08 -26.38
N CYS A 25 36.68 -7.24 -25.54
CA CYS A 25 37.51 -6.14 -25.02
C CYS A 25 38.98 -6.19 -25.49
N GLY A 26 39.47 -7.34 -25.95
CA GLY A 26 40.88 -7.56 -26.29
C GLY A 26 41.32 -6.98 -27.64
N PHE A 27 40.39 -6.56 -28.49
CA PHE A 27 40.68 -6.01 -29.82
C PHE A 27 40.76 -4.48 -29.88
N ASP A 28 40.39 -3.80 -28.81
CA ASP A 28 40.41 -2.33 -28.72
C ASP A 28 41.29 -1.92 -27.53
N MET A 29 42.57 -2.31 -27.58
CA MET A 29 43.54 -1.99 -26.52
C MET A 29 44.16 -0.61 -26.81
N PRO A 30 43.88 0.42 -25.99
CA PRO A 30 44.41 1.75 -26.22
C PRO A 30 45.94 1.75 -26.04
N THR A 31 46.63 2.51 -26.89
CA THR A 31 48.09 2.63 -26.80
C THR A 31 48.44 3.67 -25.74
N ILE A 32 48.80 3.20 -24.55
CA ILE A 32 49.22 4.03 -23.40
C ILE A 32 50.70 3.76 -23.13
N TYR A 33 51.51 4.83 -23.11
CA TYR A 33 52.93 4.76 -22.75
C TYR A 33 53.38 6.08 -22.12
N ILE A 34 54.50 6.06 -21.40
CA ILE A 34 55.12 7.26 -20.83
C ILE A 34 56.14 7.78 -21.87
N PRO A 35 55.96 8.99 -22.43
CA PRO A 35 56.87 9.52 -23.44
C PRO A 35 58.27 9.82 -22.86
N ASP A 36 59.31 9.36 -23.54
CA ASP A 36 60.70 9.69 -23.25
C ASP A 36 61.07 11.00 -23.97
N PRO A 37 61.48 12.07 -23.27
CA PRO A 37 61.82 13.35 -23.89
C PRO A 37 62.99 13.27 -24.88
N ALA A 38 63.82 12.21 -24.82
CA ALA A 38 64.97 12.03 -25.70
C ALA A 38 64.64 11.33 -27.04
N LYS A 39 63.45 10.72 -27.18
CA LYS A 39 63.06 9.97 -28.39
C LYS A 39 61.64 10.29 -28.83
N PRO A 40 61.44 10.95 -29.99
CA PRO A 40 60.10 11.18 -30.52
C PRO A 40 59.46 9.83 -30.90
N SER A 41 58.34 9.52 -30.25
CA SER A 41 57.54 8.32 -30.50
C SER A 41 56.58 8.57 -31.67
N ARG A 42 56.48 7.59 -32.58
CA ARG A 42 55.63 7.67 -33.78
C ARG A 42 54.17 7.24 -33.53
N CYS A 43 53.91 6.62 -32.38
CA CYS A 43 52.58 6.16 -31.97
C CYS A 43 51.87 7.22 -31.12
N LEU A 44 50.63 7.53 -31.45
CA LEU A 44 49.79 8.44 -30.67
C LEU A 44 49.51 7.82 -29.29
N ASN A 45 49.86 8.55 -28.22
CA ASN A 45 49.47 8.18 -26.87
C ASN A 45 47.98 8.51 -26.69
N GLN A 46 47.19 7.55 -26.22
CA GLN A 46 45.75 7.70 -26.04
C GLN A 46 45.36 7.96 -24.58
N ILE A 47 46.33 8.19 -23.68
CA ILE A 47 46.08 8.35 -22.24
C ILE A 47 45.04 9.44 -21.94
N ASP A 48 45.13 10.60 -22.59
CA ASP A 48 44.17 11.71 -22.40
C ASP A 48 42.76 11.33 -22.84
N GLY A 49 42.63 10.60 -23.96
CA GLY A 49 41.34 10.13 -24.46
C GLY A 49 40.71 9.06 -23.57
N VAL A 50 41.53 8.18 -22.99
CA VAL A 50 41.08 7.18 -22.01
C VAL A 50 40.66 7.87 -20.70
N CYS A 51 41.44 8.82 -20.19
CA CYS A 51 41.09 9.63 -19.01
C CYS A 51 39.77 10.38 -19.21
N ALA A 52 39.60 11.08 -20.34
CA ALA A 52 38.35 11.78 -20.67
C ALA A 52 37.14 10.84 -20.78
N THR A 53 37.35 9.61 -21.27
CA THR A 53 36.29 8.60 -21.35
C THR A 53 35.91 8.07 -19.97
N ILE A 54 36.89 7.84 -19.10
CA ILE A 54 36.67 7.43 -17.70
C ILE A 54 35.89 8.52 -16.96
N GLU A 55 36.32 9.77 -17.06
CA GLU A 55 35.67 10.92 -16.43
C GLU A 55 34.22 11.06 -16.88
N LYS A 56 33.97 11.05 -18.20
CA LYS A 56 32.62 11.08 -18.75
C LYS A 56 31.75 9.90 -18.27
N THR A 57 32.34 8.71 -18.13
CA THR A 57 31.62 7.53 -17.65
C THR A 57 31.26 7.68 -16.17
N ILE A 58 32.15 8.25 -15.36
CA ILE A 58 31.90 8.55 -13.95
C ILE A 58 30.77 9.58 -13.84
N ASP A 59 30.84 10.69 -14.58
CA ASP A 59 29.79 11.72 -14.60
C ASP A 59 28.41 11.12 -14.93
N GLN A 60 28.34 10.35 -16.02
CA GLN A 60 27.11 9.72 -16.45
C GLN A 60 26.59 8.72 -15.43
N SER A 61 27.49 7.95 -14.79
CA SER A 61 27.13 6.98 -13.77
C SER A 61 26.57 7.66 -12.53
N VAL A 62 27.24 8.69 -12.01
CA VAL A 62 26.80 9.46 -10.83
C VAL A 62 25.46 10.13 -11.08
N GLN A 63 25.31 10.82 -12.22
CA GLN A 63 24.05 11.45 -12.61
C GLN A 63 22.93 10.42 -12.73
N SER A 64 23.18 9.29 -13.40
CA SER A 64 22.21 8.22 -13.55
C SER A 64 21.77 7.65 -12.20
N SER A 65 22.72 7.34 -11.31
CA SER A 65 22.44 6.81 -9.98
C SER A 65 21.63 7.76 -9.11
N LEU A 66 21.96 9.06 -9.09
CA LEU A 66 21.22 10.06 -8.32
C LEU A 66 19.81 10.31 -8.88
N ASN A 67 19.64 10.24 -10.21
CA ASN A 67 18.33 10.33 -10.84
C ASN A 67 17.48 9.09 -10.58
N HIS A 68 18.09 7.90 -10.56
CA HIS A 68 17.41 6.68 -10.17
C HIS A 68 16.96 6.72 -8.72
N LEU A 69 17.83 7.16 -7.80
CA LEU A 69 17.49 7.34 -6.39
C LEU A 69 16.29 8.26 -6.19
N GLU A 70 16.22 9.37 -6.93
CA GLU A 70 15.08 10.29 -6.87
C GLU A 70 13.78 9.63 -7.33
N ARG A 71 13.81 8.97 -8.50
CA ARG A 71 12.62 8.28 -9.01
C ARG A 71 12.15 7.20 -8.05
N ASP A 72 13.06 6.43 -7.48
CA ASP A 72 12.72 5.38 -6.51
C ASP A 72 12.09 6.00 -5.25
N CYS A 73 12.64 7.11 -4.76
CA CYS A 73 12.05 7.87 -3.65
C CYS A 73 10.63 8.35 -3.97
N ASP A 74 10.41 8.92 -5.17
CA ASP A 74 9.08 9.39 -5.59
C ASP A 74 8.07 8.25 -5.73
N ILE A 75 8.48 7.13 -6.33
CA ILE A 75 7.64 5.93 -6.45
C ILE A 75 7.25 5.40 -5.06
N ILE A 76 8.21 5.30 -4.14
CA ILE A 76 7.94 4.83 -2.78
C ILE A 76 7.00 5.81 -2.05
N ALA A 77 7.26 7.12 -2.14
CA ALA A 77 6.43 8.14 -1.51
C ALA A 77 4.99 8.11 -2.04
N GLU A 78 4.82 8.06 -3.37
CA GLU A 78 3.51 8.00 -4.00
C GLU A 78 2.78 6.70 -3.63
N SER A 79 3.47 5.56 -3.65
CA SER A 79 2.88 4.28 -3.27
C SER A 79 2.42 4.25 -1.80
N ALA A 80 3.18 4.88 -0.90
CA ALA A 80 2.84 4.99 0.52
C ALA A 80 1.60 5.87 0.73
N GLU A 81 1.56 7.03 0.09
CA GLU A 81 0.43 7.96 0.14
C GLU A 81 -0.84 7.32 -0.45
N ARG A 82 -0.72 6.67 -1.61
CA ARG A 82 -1.83 5.94 -2.25
C ARG A 82 -2.40 4.87 -1.32
N ARG A 83 -1.53 4.09 -0.66
CA ARG A 83 -1.94 3.02 0.25
C ARG A 83 -2.61 3.55 1.52
N LEU A 84 -2.16 4.70 2.04
CA LEU A 84 -2.80 5.38 3.17
C LEU A 84 -4.18 5.95 2.80
N ARG A 85 -4.33 6.50 1.59
CA ARG A 85 -5.62 7.00 1.09
C ARG A 85 -6.63 5.87 0.88
N GLU A 86 -6.21 4.79 0.23
CA GLU A 86 -7.05 3.63 0.00
C GLU A 86 -7.55 3.04 1.33
N ASP A 87 -6.64 2.88 2.29
CA ASP A 87 -7.01 2.41 3.64
C ASP A 87 -8.01 3.35 4.34
N SER A 88 -7.83 4.66 4.21
CA SER A 88 -8.76 5.64 4.79
C SER A 88 -10.15 5.53 4.15
N TYR A 89 -10.20 5.35 2.83
CA TYR A 89 -11.43 5.12 2.09
C TYR A 89 -12.11 3.81 2.54
N GLN A 90 -11.38 2.69 2.57
CA GLN A 90 -11.89 1.40 3.01
C GLN A 90 -12.38 1.42 4.46
N ALA A 91 -11.69 2.13 5.36
CA ALA A 91 -12.14 2.30 6.74
C ALA A 91 -13.52 2.98 6.82
N THR A 92 -13.79 3.98 5.97
CA THR A 92 -15.12 4.63 5.93
C THR A 92 -16.20 3.71 5.35
N LEU A 93 -15.87 2.91 4.34
CA LEU A 93 -16.79 1.93 3.76
C LEU A 93 -17.14 0.84 4.77
N ASN A 94 -16.13 0.27 5.42
CA ASN A 94 -16.30 -0.73 6.48
C ASN A 94 -17.16 -0.20 7.62
N ARG A 95 -16.98 1.07 8.02
CA ARG A 95 -17.84 1.70 9.02
C ARG A 95 -19.30 1.77 8.56
N LYS A 96 -19.55 2.15 7.31
CA LYS A 96 -20.92 2.19 6.75
C LYS A 96 -21.53 0.79 6.70
N ILE A 97 -20.76 -0.21 6.30
CA ILE A 97 -21.18 -1.62 6.26
C ILE A 97 -21.53 -2.10 7.67
N TRP A 98 -20.68 -1.83 8.65
CA TRP A 98 -20.93 -2.18 10.05
C TRP A 98 -22.19 -1.54 10.60
N ILE A 99 -22.42 -0.25 10.35
CA ILE A 99 -23.65 0.45 10.77
C ILE A 99 -24.89 -0.20 10.14
N LYS A 100 -24.85 -0.51 8.84
CA LYS A 100 -25.98 -1.17 8.16
C LYS A 100 -26.24 -2.56 8.71
N HIS A 101 -25.19 -3.37 8.87
CA HIS A 101 -25.28 -4.70 9.46
C HIS A 101 -25.87 -4.64 10.87
N PHE A 102 -25.37 -3.72 11.71
CA PHE A 102 -25.90 -3.49 13.05
C PHE A 102 -27.37 -3.08 13.03
N LEU A 103 -27.75 -2.13 12.16
CA LEU A 103 -29.13 -1.65 12.04
C LEU A 103 -30.09 -2.78 11.62
N PHE A 104 -29.76 -3.53 10.57
CA PHE A 104 -30.59 -4.65 10.10
C PHE A 104 -30.61 -5.81 11.09
N GLY A 105 -29.48 -6.10 11.75
CA GLY A 105 -29.40 -7.08 12.83
C GLY A 105 -30.29 -6.70 14.01
N CYS A 106 -30.17 -5.47 14.50
CA CYS A 106 -31.02 -4.94 15.57
C CYS A 106 -32.49 -5.02 15.19
N LEU A 107 -32.89 -4.56 14.01
CA LEU A 107 -34.30 -4.61 13.58
C LEU A 107 -34.81 -6.05 13.45
N GLY A 108 -33.97 -6.96 12.95
CA GLY A 108 -34.29 -8.38 12.85
C GLY A 108 -34.56 -9.04 14.21
N TYR A 109 -33.81 -8.70 15.26
CA TYR A 109 -34.02 -9.22 16.61
C TYR A 109 -35.07 -8.46 17.42
N LEU A 110 -35.19 -7.14 17.22
CA LEU A 110 -36.10 -6.29 17.99
C LEU A 110 -37.56 -6.63 17.71
N LEU A 111 -37.93 -6.90 16.44
CA LEU A 111 -39.30 -7.25 16.06
C LEU A 111 -39.88 -8.45 16.84
N PRO A 112 -39.24 -9.64 16.83
CA PRO A 112 -39.74 -10.80 17.57
C PRO A 112 -39.63 -10.60 19.08
N LEU A 113 -38.61 -9.88 19.57
CA LEU A 113 -38.45 -9.61 21.00
C LEU A 113 -39.57 -8.70 21.53
N CYS A 114 -39.92 -7.65 20.79
CA CYS A 114 -41.05 -6.78 21.12
C CYS A 114 -42.37 -7.57 21.18
N PHE A 115 -42.59 -8.47 20.23
CA PHE A 115 -43.77 -9.31 20.20
C PHE A 115 -43.81 -10.30 21.37
N LEU A 116 -42.69 -10.97 21.67
CA LEU A 116 -42.58 -11.86 22.83
C LEU A 116 -42.79 -11.10 24.15
N ALA A 117 -42.21 -9.90 24.29
CA ALA A 117 -42.40 -9.07 25.47
C ALA A 117 -43.89 -8.71 25.66
N SER A 118 -44.58 -8.32 24.58
CA SER A 118 -46.02 -8.03 24.63
C SER A 118 -46.84 -9.26 25.00
N PHE A 119 -46.47 -10.44 24.50
CA PHE A 119 -47.13 -11.70 24.86
C PHE A 119 -46.93 -12.05 26.33
N VAL A 120 -45.71 -11.94 26.83
CA VAL A 120 -45.37 -12.20 28.24
C VAL A 120 -46.11 -11.24 29.17
N ILE A 121 -46.14 -9.95 28.86
CA ILE A 121 -46.88 -8.95 29.64
C ILE A 121 -48.37 -9.27 29.64
N GLY A 122 -48.93 -9.63 28.48
CA GLY A 122 -50.33 -10.03 28.36
C GLY A 122 -50.70 -11.34 29.08
N CYS A 123 -49.72 -12.15 29.49
CA CYS A 123 -49.96 -13.34 30.32
C CYS A 123 -50.04 -13.01 31.82
N PHE A 124 -49.61 -11.84 32.27
CA PHE A 124 -49.70 -11.44 33.66
C PHE A 124 -50.98 -10.64 33.92
N PRO A 125 -51.71 -10.92 35.02
CA PRO A 125 -52.80 -10.06 35.46
C PRO A 125 -52.27 -8.71 35.97
N ASP A 126 -53.06 -7.65 35.75
CA ASP A 126 -52.70 -6.26 36.07
C ASP A 126 -52.26 -6.08 37.53
N ASP A 127 -52.96 -6.73 38.46
CA ASP A 127 -52.67 -6.67 39.90
C ASP A 127 -51.26 -7.21 40.23
N SER A 128 -50.84 -8.30 39.58
CA SER A 128 -49.51 -8.90 39.77
C SER A 128 -48.40 -8.07 39.14
N LEU A 129 -48.69 -7.38 38.03
CA LEU A 129 -47.75 -6.46 37.37
C LEU A 129 -47.51 -5.20 38.21
N ILE A 130 -48.57 -4.65 38.81
CA ILE A 130 -48.50 -3.48 39.67
C ILE A 130 -47.71 -3.79 40.95
N ASP A 131 -47.91 -4.98 41.55
CA ASP A 131 -47.17 -5.41 42.75
C ASP A 131 -45.68 -5.66 42.50
N MET A 132 -45.29 -6.12 41.30
CA MET A 132 -43.89 -6.45 40.99
C MET A 132 -43.08 -5.29 40.40
N ALA A 133 -43.67 -4.50 39.50
CA ALA A 133 -42.97 -3.45 38.74
C ALA A 133 -43.24 -2.04 39.27
N GLY A 134 -44.26 -1.88 40.11
CA GLY A 134 -44.76 -0.59 40.55
C GLY A 134 -45.75 0.05 39.57
N PRO A 135 -46.58 0.99 40.05
CA PRO A 135 -47.71 1.53 39.28
C PRO A 135 -47.28 2.31 38.03
N ASP A 136 -46.18 3.07 38.12
CA ASP A 136 -45.69 3.91 37.00
C ASP A 136 -45.15 3.07 35.85
N VAL A 137 -44.42 1.99 36.15
CA VAL A 137 -43.84 1.08 35.15
C VAL A 137 -44.92 0.19 34.54
N ALA A 138 -45.87 -0.28 35.36
CA ALA A 138 -47.02 -1.05 34.87
C ALA A 138 -47.85 -0.23 33.87
N HIS A 139 -48.14 1.04 34.16
CA HIS A 139 -48.82 1.93 33.21
C HIS A 139 -48.05 2.09 31.89
N ALA A 140 -46.73 2.27 31.95
CA ALA A 140 -45.91 2.35 30.73
C ALA A 140 -45.94 1.05 29.90
N LEU A 141 -45.93 -0.12 30.56
CA LEU A 141 -46.01 -1.44 29.92
C LEU A 141 -47.39 -1.72 29.31
N HIS A 142 -48.47 -1.24 29.93
CA HIS A 142 -49.82 -1.33 29.36
C HIS A 142 -49.95 -0.49 28.10
N VAL A 143 -49.48 0.76 28.12
CA VAL A 143 -49.46 1.63 26.92
C VAL A 143 -48.67 0.98 25.79
N TYR A 144 -47.52 0.37 26.09
CA TYR A 144 -46.75 -0.39 25.10
C TYR A 144 -47.55 -1.57 24.52
N THR A 145 -48.18 -2.37 25.39
CA THR A 145 -48.98 -3.55 25.00
C THR A 145 -50.18 -3.16 24.15
N GLU A 146 -50.83 -2.03 24.44
CA GLU A 146 -51.93 -1.48 23.62
C GLU A 146 -51.47 -1.07 22.22
N VAL A 147 -50.33 -0.39 22.10
CA VAL A 147 -49.78 -0.03 20.77
C VAL A 147 -49.45 -1.28 19.96
N VAL A 148 -48.85 -2.29 20.59
CA VAL A 148 -48.54 -3.57 19.93
C VAL A 148 -49.80 -4.33 19.56
N SER A 149 -50.85 -4.32 20.38
CA SER A 149 -52.09 -5.03 20.10
C SER A 149 -52.89 -4.39 18.96
N VAL A 150 -52.88 -3.07 18.81
CA VAL A 150 -53.46 -2.37 17.66
C VAL A 150 -52.71 -2.73 16.37
N LEU A 151 -51.37 -2.71 16.40
CA LEU A 151 -50.55 -3.14 15.27
C LEU A 151 -50.78 -4.61 14.91
N TRP A 152 -50.96 -5.46 15.93
CA TRP A 152 -51.26 -6.88 15.75
C TRP A 152 -52.65 -7.11 15.16
N GLY A 153 -53.66 -6.37 15.60
CA GLY A 153 -55.01 -6.43 15.05
C GLY A 153 -55.08 -6.02 13.58
N TRP A 154 -54.22 -5.08 13.16
CA TRP A 154 -54.07 -4.73 11.75
C TRP A 154 -53.37 -5.83 10.95
N LEU A 155 -52.38 -6.50 11.54
CA LEU A 155 -51.55 -7.50 10.86
C LEU A 155 -52.21 -8.90 10.76
N ALA A 156 -52.98 -9.29 11.78
CA ALA A 156 -53.48 -10.66 11.97
C ALA A 156 -54.97 -10.85 11.65
N GLN A 157 -55.61 -9.89 10.97
CA GLN A 157 -57.08 -9.75 10.77
C GLN A 157 -57.87 -11.07 10.66
N ASP A 158 -57.43 -12.02 9.84
CA ASP A 158 -58.15 -13.30 9.62
C ASP A 158 -57.46 -14.53 10.22
N SER A 159 -56.18 -14.46 10.61
CA SER A 159 -55.44 -15.60 11.14
C SER A 159 -54.19 -15.20 11.93
N TYR A 160 -54.17 -15.55 13.21
CA TYR A 160 -53.01 -15.36 14.10
C TYR A 160 -51.73 -16.04 13.57
N LEU A 161 -51.87 -17.20 12.93
CA LEU A 161 -50.74 -17.92 12.33
C LEU A 161 -50.08 -17.12 11.21
N TRP A 162 -50.88 -16.46 10.36
CA TRP A 162 -50.37 -15.59 9.31
C TRP A 162 -49.56 -14.41 9.85
N GLY A 163 -50.04 -13.76 10.92
CA GLY A 163 -49.30 -12.69 11.58
C GLY A 163 -47.93 -13.15 12.08
N VAL A 164 -47.85 -14.34 12.69
CA VAL A 164 -46.59 -14.93 13.16
C VAL A 164 -45.64 -15.23 12.00
N PHE A 165 -46.14 -15.81 10.90
CA PHE A 165 -45.34 -16.06 9.70
C PHE A 165 -44.78 -14.77 9.09
N VAL A 166 -45.56 -13.68 9.06
CA VAL A 166 -45.11 -12.38 8.54
C VAL A 166 -44.02 -11.77 9.43
N ILE A 167 -44.18 -11.83 10.76
CA ILE A 167 -43.14 -11.34 11.70
C ILE A 167 -41.87 -12.17 11.59
N LEU A 168 -41.96 -13.50 11.59
CA LEU A 168 -40.80 -14.38 11.47
C LEU A 168 -40.13 -14.26 10.10
N GLY A 169 -40.92 -14.15 9.02
CA GLY A 169 -40.40 -13.97 7.66
C GLY A 169 -39.70 -12.63 7.48
N SER A 170 -40.27 -11.54 8.00
CA SER A 170 -39.64 -10.21 7.95
C SER A 170 -38.39 -10.12 8.82
N SER A 171 -38.43 -10.69 10.04
CA SER A 171 -37.25 -10.83 10.90
C SER A 171 -36.13 -11.63 10.22
N GLY A 172 -36.48 -12.79 9.64
CA GLY A 172 -35.53 -13.62 8.88
C GLY A 172 -34.95 -12.89 7.67
N LEU A 173 -35.77 -12.11 6.95
CA LEU A 173 -35.30 -11.29 5.83
C LEU A 173 -34.31 -10.22 6.28
N PHE A 174 -34.59 -9.51 7.38
CA PHE A 174 -33.66 -8.50 7.92
C PHE A 174 -32.34 -9.12 8.37
N LEU A 175 -32.38 -10.29 9.03
CA LEU A 175 -31.16 -11.02 9.42
C LEU A 175 -30.37 -11.50 8.20
N LEU A 176 -31.07 -12.01 7.17
CA LEU A 176 -30.43 -12.42 5.93
C LEU A 176 -29.76 -11.24 5.22
N LEU A 177 -30.43 -10.09 5.14
CA LEU A 177 -29.84 -8.85 4.61
C LEU A 177 -28.63 -8.40 5.43
N ALA A 178 -28.68 -8.53 6.76
CA ALA A 178 -27.54 -8.22 7.62
C ALA A 178 -26.33 -9.10 7.30
N VAL A 179 -26.53 -10.42 7.16
CA VAL A 179 -25.46 -11.37 6.83
C VAL A 179 -24.89 -11.12 5.43
N LEU A 180 -25.75 -10.90 4.43
CA LEU A 180 -25.31 -10.59 3.07
C LEU A 180 -24.46 -9.31 2.99
N GLN A 181 -24.71 -8.34 3.87
CA GLN A 181 -23.99 -7.07 3.89
C GLN A 181 -22.70 -7.11 4.72
N GLN A 182 -22.39 -8.18 5.45
CA GLN A 182 -21.31 -8.20 6.45
C GLN A 182 -19.88 -8.16 5.88
N ARG A 183 -19.70 -8.26 4.56
CA ARG A 183 -18.37 -8.41 3.96
C ARG A 183 -17.54 -7.12 4.10
N THR A 184 -16.66 -7.08 5.09
CA THR A 184 -15.68 -6.00 5.31
C THR A 184 -14.33 -6.35 4.72
N GLU A 185 -13.66 -5.38 4.11
CA GLU A 185 -12.30 -5.54 3.59
C GLU A 185 -11.25 -5.30 4.69
N PRO A 186 -10.07 -5.96 4.65
CA PRO A 186 -9.02 -5.75 5.63
C PRO A 186 -8.45 -4.32 5.53
N THR A 187 -8.28 -3.66 6.67
CA THR A 187 -7.63 -2.34 6.78
C THR A 187 -6.21 -2.49 7.32
N LEU A 188 -5.35 -1.51 7.05
CA LEU A 188 -3.98 -1.49 7.53
C LEU A 188 -3.96 -1.41 9.06
N SER A 189 -3.07 -2.18 9.69
CA SER A 189 -2.81 -2.09 11.11
C SER A 189 -2.23 -0.72 11.49
N ARG A 190 -2.41 -0.30 12.75
CA ARG A 190 -1.82 0.95 13.28
C ARG A 190 -0.30 1.01 13.05
N ARG A 191 0.39 -0.13 13.21
CA ARG A 191 1.84 -0.24 12.98
C ARG A 191 2.20 -0.02 11.52
N GLN A 192 1.46 -0.61 10.58
CA GLN A 192 1.69 -0.42 9.15
C GLN A 192 1.44 1.03 8.72
N LYS A 193 0.36 1.66 9.20
CA LYS A 193 0.07 3.08 8.90
C LYS A 193 1.18 3.98 9.42
N ARG A 194 1.66 3.73 10.63
CA ARG A 194 2.77 4.48 11.23
C ARG A 194 4.04 4.33 10.41
N ASN A 195 4.41 3.10 10.06
CA ASN A 195 5.62 2.84 9.26
C ASN A 195 5.55 3.52 7.88
N LEU A 196 4.41 3.46 7.19
CA LEU A 196 4.23 4.15 5.90
C LEU A 196 4.39 5.68 6.03
N ARG A 197 3.84 6.28 7.09
CA ARG A 197 4.00 7.72 7.36
C ARG A 197 5.45 8.09 7.69
N GLU A 198 6.11 7.29 8.52
CA GLU A 198 7.52 7.48 8.88
C GLU A 198 8.42 7.36 7.64
N THR A 199 8.16 6.37 6.77
CA THR A 199 8.88 6.18 5.51
C THR A 199 8.68 7.36 4.58
N HIS A 200 7.44 7.83 4.42
CA HIS A 200 7.14 8.99 3.61
C HIS A 200 7.83 10.26 4.15
N ALA A 201 7.77 10.49 5.47
CA ALA A 201 8.44 11.62 6.10
C ALA A 201 9.96 11.56 5.90
N TYR A 202 10.57 10.40 6.12
CA TYR A 202 12.00 10.19 5.90
C TYR A 202 12.41 10.50 4.45
N ILE A 203 11.61 10.08 3.47
CA ILE A 203 11.92 10.36 2.05
C ILE A 203 11.91 11.87 1.77
N GLN A 204 10.90 12.58 2.28
CA GLN A 204 10.74 14.02 2.04
C GLN A 204 11.79 14.85 2.80
N GLU A 205 12.05 14.52 4.06
CA GLU A 205 12.88 15.33 4.96
C GLU A 205 14.36 14.97 4.90
N VAL A 206 14.71 13.73 4.56
CA VAL A 206 16.09 13.24 4.61
C VAL A 206 16.60 12.84 3.23
N ALA A 207 15.91 11.94 2.53
CA ALA A 207 16.43 11.37 1.29
C ALA A 207 16.56 12.40 0.16
N LYS A 208 15.51 13.23 -0.04
CA LYS A 208 15.53 14.28 -1.07
C LYS A 208 16.58 15.36 -0.82
N PRO A 209 16.69 15.95 0.39
CA PRO A 209 17.76 16.91 0.68
C PRO A 209 19.16 16.29 0.54
N ARG A 210 19.34 15.05 0.99
CA ARG A 210 20.64 14.36 0.90
C ARG A 210 21.10 14.16 -0.54
N LYS A 211 20.19 13.93 -1.48
CA LYS A 211 20.51 13.90 -2.92
C LYS A 211 21.10 15.23 -3.39
N VAL A 212 20.48 16.35 -3.02
CA VAL A 212 20.94 17.70 -3.41
C VAL A 212 22.34 17.96 -2.85
N GLU A 213 22.58 17.58 -1.59
CA GLU A 213 23.89 17.69 -0.95
C GLU A 213 24.95 16.83 -1.66
N LEU A 214 24.64 15.58 -2.00
CA LEU A 214 25.56 14.70 -2.74
C LEU A 214 25.89 15.25 -4.13
N TYR A 215 24.91 15.86 -4.80
CA TYR A 215 25.12 16.48 -6.10
C TYR A 215 26.01 17.72 -6.01
N ASP A 216 25.81 18.57 -4.99
CA ASP A 216 26.66 19.75 -4.74
C ASP A 216 28.10 19.35 -4.39
N LEU A 217 28.28 18.33 -3.54
CA LEU A 217 29.60 17.78 -3.21
C LEU A 217 30.33 17.26 -4.43
N TYR A 218 29.62 16.54 -5.31
CA TYR A 218 30.18 16.05 -6.56
C TYR A 218 30.65 17.20 -7.45
N LEU A 219 29.79 18.20 -7.69
CA LEU A 219 30.14 19.36 -8.52
C LEU A 219 31.33 20.13 -7.96
N ARG A 220 31.40 20.35 -6.64
CA ARG A 220 32.56 21.01 -6.02
C ARG A 220 33.85 20.23 -6.23
N GLN A 221 33.79 18.91 -6.12
CA GLN A 221 34.96 18.07 -6.34
C GLN A 221 35.44 18.16 -7.79
N CYS A 222 34.53 18.11 -8.76
CA CYS A 222 34.88 18.31 -10.18
C CYS A 222 35.52 19.67 -10.46
N ILE A 223 35.03 20.75 -9.83
CA ILE A 223 35.61 22.10 -10.00
C ILE A 223 37.01 22.17 -9.38
N LEU A 224 37.19 21.63 -8.17
CA LEU A 224 38.49 21.62 -7.49
C LEU A 224 39.55 20.83 -8.27
N ASP A 225 39.18 19.69 -8.83
CA ASP A 225 40.10 18.87 -9.62
C ASP A 225 40.50 19.56 -10.93
N TYR A 226 39.63 20.38 -11.53
CA TYR A 226 39.92 21.18 -12.73
C TYR A 226 40.86 22.37 -12.46
N ASP A 227 40.79 22.99 -11.27
CA ASP A 227 41.67 24.11 -10.89
C ASP A 227 43.11 23.67 -10.56
N ILE A 228 43.34 22.37 -10.30
CA ILE A 228 44.65 21.79 -9.91
C ILE A 228 45.44 21.26 -11.13
N SER A 229 44.76 20.97 -12.26
CA SER A 229 45.34 20.47 -13.51
C SER A 229 45.79 21.58 -14.47
#